data_AF-A0A9P0A436-F1
#
_entry.id   AF-A0A9P0A436-F1
#
_cell.length_a   1.000
_cell.length_b   1.000
_cell.length_c   1.000
_cell.angle_alpha   90.00
_cell.angle_beta   90.00
_cell.angle_gamma   90.00
#
_symmetry.space_group_name_H-M   'P 1'
#
loop_
_entity.id
_entity.type
_entity.pdbx_description
1 polymer ?
#
loop_
_entity_poly.entity_id
_entity_poly.type
_entity_poly.pdbx_seq_one_letter_code
_entity_poly.pdbx_strand_id
1 'polypeptide(L)'
;MIFAAIQSAASALASVATWAVPGESSSTAVTESLHRLLNELKLLEKDRQKELNKALGNQEFMRHKPMTEFLSILSFVDCLFMEYLCYYDAVNTLILSDEGSEASRKAIKTIDASTEQVVQFNNIVKSQGEKLSPPNLRMSGQTDHLQALFKSTIEKNEEIEAQLRPKLSDASFKERMKDLPHLPEGGGGKDSDVGKIIRAHFCAKK
;
A
#
# COMPACT_ATOMS: atom_id res chain seq x y z
N MET A 1 45.78 -21.14 22.89
CA MET A 1 45.28 -20.29 23.98
C MET A 1 45.06 -18.90 23.38
N ILE A 2 43.80 -18.45 23.24
CA ILE A 2 43.15 -17.43 24.11
C ILE A 2 43.59 -16.01 23.66
N PHE A 3 42.77 -14.99 23.37
CA PHE A 3 41.33 -14.69 23.41
C PHE A 3 41.12 -13.36 22.65
N ALA A 4 40.00 -13.22 21.93
CA ALA A 4 39.07 -12.07 21.93
C ALA A 4 39.55 -10.65 21.49
N ALA A 5 38.73 -9.70 21.01
CA ALA A 5 37.29 -9.58 20.74
C ALA A 5 37.14 -8.31 19.85
N ILE A 6 36.31 -8.34 18.80
CA ILE A 6 35.00 -7.62 18.68
C ILE A 6 35.14 -6.09 18.56
N GLN A 7 34.47 -5.32 17.70
CA GLN A 7 33.50 -5.48 16.60
C GLN A 7 33.00 -4.06 16.31
N SER A 8 32.45 -3.84 15.12
CA SER A 8 31.24 -3.03 14.82
C SER A 8 31.48 -2.17 13.58
N ALA A 9 30.99 -2.62 12.43
CA ALA A 9 29.59 -2.59 11.98
C ALA A 9 29.42 -1.42 11.00
N ALA A 10 29.93 -1.62 9.79
CA ALA A 10 29.48 -0.89 8.62
C ALA A 10 29.68 -1.83 7.42
N SER A 11 28.67 -1.91 6.58
CA SER A 11 28.66 -2.65 5.30
C SER A 11 28.16 -4.10 5.38
N ALA A 12 26.85 -4.26 5.52
CA ALA A 12 26.17 -5.38 4.90
C ALA A 12 24.78 -4.91 4.49
N LEU A 13 24.61 -4.58 3.21
CA LEU A 13 23.38 -4.76 2.42
C LEU A 13 23.67 -4.29 1.00
N ALA A 14 24.44 -5.10 0.26
CA ALA A 14 24.55 -5.01 -1.19
C ALA A 14 24.67 -6.42 -1.78
N SER A 15 23.51 -6.94 -2.17
CA SER A 15 23.25 -7.69 -3.40
C SER A 15 23.65 -9.17 -3.56
N VAL A 16 22.58 -9.97 -3.57
CA VAL A 16 22.14 -10.89 -4.67
C VAL A 16 22.72 -12.31 -4.77
N ALA A 17 21.78 -13.23 -4.52
CA ALA A 17 21.53 -14.55 -5.11
C ALA A 17 22.45 -15.73 -4.81
N THR A 18 21.90 -16.65 -4.03
CA THR A 18 21.91 -18.08 -4.39
C THR A 18 20.56 -18.69 -4.02
N TRP A 19 19.94 -19.33 -5.02
CA TRP A 19 18.69 -20.05 -4.89
C TRP A 19 18.73 -21.07 -3.76
N ALA A 20 17.77 -20.97 -2.83
CA ALA A 20 17.29 -22.10 -2.06
C ALA A 20 15.77 -22.15 -2.28
N VAL A 21 15.33 -23.23 -2.92
CA VAL A 21 13.93 -23.59 -3.13
C VAL A 21 13.18 -23.43 -1.80
N PRO A 22 12.05 -22.70 -1.73
CA PRO A 22 11.26 -22.70 -0.51
C PRO A 22 10.64 -24.09 -0.36
N GLY A 23 11.17 -24.85 0.60
CA GLY A 23 10.43 -25.97 1.18
C GLY A 23 9.07 -25.46 1.64
N GLU A 24 8.05 -26.29 1.47
CA GLU A 24 6.63 -26.04 1.78
C GLU A 24 6.46 -25.02 2.92
N SER A 25 6.29 -23.76 2.55
CA SER A 25 5.89 -22.73 3.49
C SER A 25 4.48 -23.09 3.91
N SER A 26 4.31 -23.56 5.14
CA SER A 26 3.01 -23.99 5.64
C SER A 26 2.00 -22.85 5.44
N SER A 27 0.78 -23.21 5.03
CA SER A 27 -0.29 -22.24 4.76
C SER A 27 -0.50 -21.26 5.92
N THR A 28 -0.25 -21.72 7.15
CA THR A 28 -0.35 -20.96 8.41
C THR A 28 0.68 -19.83 8.51
N ALA A 29 1.94 -20.06 8.14
CA ALA A 29 3.00 -19.04 8.21
C ALA A 29 2.77 -17.87 7.24
N VAL A 30 2.20 -18.16 6.07
CA VAL A 30 1.83 -17.14 5.07
C VAL A 30 0.66 -16.28 5.56
N THR A 31 -0.32 -16.90 6.22
CA THR A 31 -1.47 -16.19 6.80
C THR A 31 -1.06 -15.28 7.96
N GLU A 32 -0.19 -15.74 8.87
CA GLU A 32 0.35 -14.91 9.96
C GLU A 32 1.15 -13.72 9.41
N SER A 33 1.92 -13.94 8.34
CA SER A 33 2.65 -12.88 7.65
C SER A 33 1.71 -11.85 7.03
N LEU A 34 0.65 -12.26 6.33
CA LEU A 34 -0.31 -11.34 5.72
C LEU A 34 -1.09 -10.54 6.77
N HIS A 35 -1.54 -11.18 7.84
CA HIS A 35 -2.23 -10.49 8.94
C HIS A 35 -1.34 -9.42 9.58
N ARG A 36 -0.05 -9.72 9.79
CA ARG A 36 0.92 -8.73 10.28
C ARG A 36 1.04 -7.53 9.33
N LEU A 37 1.19 -7.78 8.03
CA LEU A 37 1.32 -6.70 7.03
C LEU A 37 0.08 -5.81 6.96
N LEU A 38 -1.12 -6.39 7.08
CA LEU A 38 -2.37 -5.61 7.15
C LEU A 38 -2.43 -4.73 8.39
N ASN A 39 -1.94 -5.21 9.54
CA ASN A 39 -1.87 -4.41 10.76
C ASN A 39 -0.85 -3.27 10.63
N GLU A 40 0.30 -3.52 10.02
CA GLU A 40 1.29 -2.48 9.69
C GLU A 40 0.70 -1.42 8.74
N LEU A 41 -0.05 -1.84 7.72
CA LEU A 41 -0.73 -0.93 6.80
C LEU A 41 -1.79 -0.08 7.51
N LYS A 42 -2.56 -0.66 8.45
CA LYS A 42 -3.52 0.08 9.31
C LYS A 42 -2.84 1.12 10.19
N LEU A 43 -1.61 0.88 10.65
CA LEU A 43 -0.85 1.87 11.41
C LEU A 43 -0.39 3.02 10.50
N LEU A 44 0.14 2.71 9.31
CA LEU A 44 0.51 3.72 8.32
C LEU A 44 -0.69 4.58 7.91
N GLU A 45 -1.87 3.99 7.74
CA GLU A 45 -3.11 4.72 7.43
C GLU A 45 -3.38 5.80 8.50
N LYS A 46 -3.34 5.43 9.77
CA LYS A 46 -3.59 6.36 10.90
C LYS A 46 -2.58 7.49 10.94
N ASP A 47 -1.29 7.19 10.79
CA ASP A 47 -0.23 8.20 10.82
C ASP A 47 -0.37 9.17 9.64
N ARG A 48 -0.66 8.63 8.45
CA ARG A 48 -0.89 9.40 7.23
C ARG A 48 -2.11 10.32 7.35
N GLN A 49 -3.26 9.81 7.80
CA GLN A 49 -4.47 10.62 8.02
C GLN A 49 -4.24 11.71 9.06
N LYS A 50 -3.53 11.40 10.15
CA LYS A 50 -3.18 12.38 11.18
C LYS A 50 -2.33 13.52 10.61
N GLU A 51 -1.25 13.21 9.90
CA GLU A 51 -0.37 14.24 9.35
C GLU A 51 -1.02 15.00 8.19
N LEU A 52 -1.87 14.34 7.39
CA LEU A 52 -2.63 14.98 6.32
C LEU A 52 -3.64 15.98 6.90
N ASN A 53 -4.39 15.58 7.93
CA ASN A 53 -5.31 16.48 8.63
C ASN A 53 -4.59 17.66 9.28
N LYS A 54 -3.40 17.44 9.84
CA LYS A 54 -2.56 18.52 10.37
C LYS A 54 -2.10 19.48 9.27
N ALA A 55 -1.74 18.97 8.09
CA ALA A 55 -1.38 19.82 6.94
C ALA A 55 -2.61 20.57 6.41
N LEU A 56 -3.77 19.93 6.36
CA LEU A 56 -5.02 20.55 5.97
C LEU A 56 -5.48 21.65 6.95
N GLY A 57 -5.16 21.51 8.24
CA GLY A 57 -5.41 22.52 9.27
C GLY A 57 -4.38 23.66 9.31
N ASN A 58 -3.29 23.58 8.55
CA ASN A 58 -2.24 24.59 8.57
C ASN A 58 -2.65 25.83 7.76
N GLN A 59 -2.87 26.96 8.44
CA GLN A 59 -3.29 28.22 7.81
C GLN A 59 -2.27 28.76 6.80
N GLU A 60 -0.98 28.53 6.99
CA GLU A 60 0.05 28.95 6.03
C GLU A 60 -0.09 28.16 4.73
N PHE A 61 -0.32 26.85 4.82
CA PHE A 61 -0.57 26.01 3.65
C PHE A 61 -1.83 26.45 2.91
N MET A 62 -2.89 26.77 3.64
CA MET A 62 -4.17 27.19 3.05
C MET A 62 -4.14 28.58 2.39
N ARG A 63 -3.12 29.39 2.64
CA ARG A 63 -2.91 30.66 1.92
C ARG A 63 -2.26 30.44 0.55
N HIS A 64 -1.66 29.28 0.30
CA HIS A 64 -0.95 28.99 -0.94
C HIS A 64 -1.75 28.03 -1.81
N LYS A 65 -2.40 28.57 -2.86
CA LYS A 65 -3.21 27.78 -3.81
C LYS A 65 -2.52 26.49 -4.31
N PRO A 66 -1.22 26.50 -4.72
CA PRO A 66 -0.55 25.27 -5.15
C PRO A 66 -0.44 24.21 -4.04
N MET A 67 -0.30 24.63 -2.78
CA MET A 67 -0.28 23.71 -1.64
C MET A 67 -1.66 23.13 -1.36
N THR A 68 -2.71 23.95 -1.41
CA THR A 68 -4.09 23.45 -1.28
C THR A 68 -4.43 22.44 -2.36
N GLU A 69 -4.02 22.67 -3.61
CA GLU A 69 -4.19 21.72 -4.71
C GLU A 69 -3.41 20.41 -4.46
N PHE A 70 -2.14 20.51 -4.07
CA PHE A 70 -1.31 19.34 -3.72
C PHE A 70 -1.94 18.50 -2.60
N LEU A 71 -2.34 19.14 -1.49
CA LEU A 71 -2.98 18.46 -0.36
C LEU A 71 -4.33 17.86 -0.74
N SER A 72 -5.10 18.52 -1.62
CA SER A 72 -6.36 17.98 -2.13
C SER A 72 -6.15 16.69 -2.92
N ILE A 73 -5.11 16.61 -3.77
CA ILE A 73 -4.81 15.36 -4.49
C ILE A 73 -4.25 14.30 -3.55
N LEU A 74 -3.44 14.69 -2.56
CA LEU A 74 -3.03 13.75 -1.51
C LEU A 74 -4.22 13.16 -0.75
N SER A 75 -5.29 13.91 -0.51
CA SER A 75 -6.53 13.35 0.07
C SER A 75 -7.21 12.32 -0.83
N PHE A 76 -7.20 12.50 -2.16
CA PHE A 76 -7.73 11.47 -3.06
C PHE A 76 -6.85 10.22 -3.11
N VAL A 77 -5.53 10.39 -3.12
CA VAL A 77 -4.60 9.26 -2.92
C VAL A 77 -4.82 8.64 -1.54
N ASP A 78 -5.24 9.45 -0.54
CA ASP A 78 -5.48 8.97 0.80
C ASP A 78 -6.59 7.92 0.82
N CYS A 79 -7.73 8.31 0.25
CA CYS A 79 -8.91 7.47 0.04
C CYS A 79 -8.59 6.23 -0.80
N LEU A 80 -7.80 6.38 -1.87
CA LEU A 80 -7.39 5.25 -2.70
C LEU A 80 -6.69 4.15 -1.89
N PHE A 81 -5.73 4.51 -1.02
CA PHE A 81 -5.06 3.49 -0.20
C PHE A 81 -5.96 2.89 0.88
N MET A 82 -6.96 3.64 1.38
CA MET A 82 -7.96 3.06 2.29
C MET A 82 -8.76 1.97 1.58
N GLU A 83 -9.15 2.19 0.32
CA GLU A 83 -9.86 1.17 -0.45
C GLU A 83 -8.99 -0.05 -0.76
N TYR A 84 -7.67 0.13 -0.99
CA TYR A 84 -6.76 -1.01 -1.08
C TYR A 84 -6.70 -1.82 0.21
N LEU A 85 -6.63 -1.16 1.37
CA LEU A 85 -6.66 -1.84 2.65
C LEU A 85 -7.97 -2.62 2.85
N CYS A 86 -9.13 -2.01 2.54
CA CYS A 86 -10.43 -2.67 2.57
C CYS A 86 -10.47 -3.91 1.68
N TYR A 87 -9.98 -3.78 0.45
CA TYR A 87 -9.87 -4.90 -0.49
C TYR A 87 -8.97 -6.02 0.05
N TYR A 88 -7.77 -5.70 0.54
CA TYR A 88 -6.84 -6.73 1.05
C TYR A 88 -7.36 -7.44 2.30
N ASP A 89 -7.99 -6.71 3.23
CA ASP A 89 -8.61 -7.28 4.42
C ASP A 89 -9.79 -8.20 4.05
N ALA A 90 -10.58 -7.82 3.04
CA ALA A 90 -11.67 -8.63 2.51
C ALA A 90 -11.16 -9.89 1.80
N VAL A 91 -10.12 -9.79 0.95
CA VAL A 91 -9.50 -10.97 0.32
C VAL A 91 -8.93 -11.90 1.37
N ASN A 92 -8.22 -11.38 2.38
CA ASN A 92 -7.72 -12.20 3.49
C ASN A 92 -8.85 -12.90 4.25
N THR A 93 -9.96 -12.21 4.51
CA THR A 93 -11.16 -12.80 5.12
C THR A 93 -11.76 -13.90 4.24
N LEU A 94 -11.80 -13.69 2.93
CA LEU A 94 -12.34 -14.68 2.00
C LEU A 94 -11.46 -15.95 1.95
N ILE A 95 -10.13 -15.80 1.98
CA ILE A 95 -9.17 -16.91 2.03
C ILE A 95 -9.40 -17.78 3.28
N LEU A 96 -9.70 -17.16 4.41
CA LEU A 96 -9.80 -17.82 5.72
C LEU A 96 -11.21 -18.28 6.08
N SER A 97 -12.22 -17.97 5.25
CA SER A 97 -13.62 -18.28 5.54
C SER A 97 -14.12 -19.46 4.74
N ASP A 98 -14.99 -20.23 5.39
CA ASP A 98 -15.76 -21.29 4.75
C ASP A 98 -16.63 -20.72 3.62
N GLU A 99 -16.77 -21.49 2.56
CA GLU A 99 -17.59 -21.14 1.42
C GLU A 99 -19.06 -20.97 1.83
N GLY A 100 -19.71 -19.91 1.33
CA GLY A 100 -21.11 -19.60 1.65
C GLY A 100 -21.36 -19.02 3.06
N SER A 101 -20.33 -18.95 3.91
CA SER A 101 -20.44 -18.32 5.23
C SER A 101 -20.82 -16.83 5.14
N GLU A 102 -21.37 -16.28 6.23
CA GLU A 102 -21.66 -14.84 6.31
C GLU A 102 -20.39 -14.00 6.10
N ALA A 103 -19.26 -14.43 6.66
CA ALA A 103 -17.96 -13.78 6.48
C ALA A 103 -17.54 -13.77 5.00
N SER A 104 -17.65 -14.91 4.32
CA SER A 104 -17.36 -15.01 2.88
C SER A 104 -18.26 -14.09 2.04
N ARG A 105 -19.57 -14.06 2.32
CA ARG A 105 -20.51 -13.18 1.60
C ARG A 105 -20.25 -11.70 1.84
N LYS A 106 -19.87 -11.31 3.06
CA LYS A 106 -19.46 -9.93 3.37
C LYS A 106 -18.18 -9.56 2.64
N ALA A 107 -17.18 -10.43 2.68
CA ALA A 107 -15.91 -10.23 1.98
C ALA A 107 -16.11 -10.03 0.48
N ILE A 108 -16.95 -10.85 -0.17
CA ILE A 108 -17.30 -10.71 -1.59
C ILE A 108 -17.89 -9.32 -1.89
N LYS A 109 -18.85 -8.85 -1.08
CA LYS A 109 -19.46 -7.53 -1.26
C LYS A 109 -18.45 -6.40 -1.08
N THR A 110 -17.55 -6.53 -0.11
CA THR A 110 -16.48 -5.54 0.10
C THR A 110 -15.49 -5.52 -1.06
N ILE A 111 -15.10 -6.69 -1.60
CA ILE A 111 -14.22 -6.79 -2.77
C ILE A 111 -14.84 -6.05 -3.96
N ASP A 112 -16.13 -6.29 -4.22
CA ASP A 112 -16.85 -5.64 -5.32
C ASP A 112 -16.89 -4.12 -5.16
N ALA A 113 -17.37 -3.65 -3.99
CA ALA A 113 -17.49 -2.22 -3.69
C ALA A 113 -16.13 -1.49 -3.71
N SER A 114 -15.11 -2.05 -3.06
CA SER A 114 -13.78 -1.43 -3.04
C SER A 114 -13.13 -1.42 -4.41
N THR A 115 -13.37 -2.43 -5.26
CA THR A 115 -12.84 -2.43 -6.63
C THR A 115 -13.48 -1.32 -7.47
N GLU A 116 -14.78 -1.09 -7.35
CA GLU A 116 -15.46 0.02 -8.00
C GLU A 116 -14.89 1.38 -7.54
N GLN A 117 -14.74 1.57 -6.22
CA GLN A 117 -14.20 2.81 -5.66
C GLN A 117 -12.75 3.05 -6.09
N VAL A 118 -11.91 2.00 -6.10
CA VAL A 118 -10.54 2.08 -6.62
C VAL A 118 -10.52 2.58 -8.05
N VAL A 119 -11.40 2.08 -8.92
CA VAL A 119 -11.48 2.55 -10.32
C VAL A 119 -11.79 4.05 -10.37
N GLN A 120 -12.74 4.51 -9.56
CA GLN A 120 -13.10 5.93 -9.49
C GLN A 120 -11.93 6.80 -9.01
N PHE A 121 -11.29 6.44 -7.91
CA PHE A 121 -10.14 7.18 -7.38
C PHE A 121 -8.93 7.13 -8.31
N ASN A 122 -8.68 5.99 -8.97
CA ASN A 122 -7.61 5.87 -9.95
C ASN A 122 -7.80 6.84 -11.11
N ASN A 123 -9.03 6.99 -11.62
CA ASN A 123 -9.32 7.96 -12.67
C ASN A 123 -9.04 9.41 -12.23
N ILE A 124 -9.41 9.76 -11.00
CA ILE A 124 -9.11 11.09 -10.42
C ILE A 124 -7.60 11.29 -10.36
N VAL A 125 -6.85 10.36 -9.76
CA VAL A 125 -5.40 10.47 -9.60
C VAL A 125 -4.69 10.52 -10.96
N LYS A 126 -5.09 9.71 -11.94
CA LYS A 126 -4.54 9.77 -13.30
C LYS A 126 -4.79 11.13 -13.94
N SER A 127 -6.01 11.67 -13.82
CA SER A 127 -6.36 12.96 -14.43
C SER A 127 -5.68 14.17 -13.78
N GLN A 128 -5.19 14.03 -12.54
CA GLN A 128 -4.62 15.13 -11.76
C GLN A 128 -3.17 14.86 -11.30
N GLY A 129 -2.52 13.83 -11.84
CA GLY A 129 -1.24 13.33 -11.37
C GLY A 129 -0.13 14.39 -11.33
N GLU A 130 -0.12 15.34 -12.27
CA GLU A 130 0.88 16.43 -12.31
C GLU A 130 0.89 17.28 -11.02
N LYS A 131 -0.26 17.39 -10.36
CA LYS A 131 -0.44 18.14 -9.11
C LYS A 131 0.05 17.39 -7.86
N LEU A 132 0.54 16.14 -8.00
CA LEU A 132 1.22 15.40 -6.93
C LEU A 132 2.67 15.85 -6.71
N SER A 133 3.18 16.77 -7.52
CA SER A 133 4.48 17.40 -7.26
C SER A 133 4.33 18.40 -6.10
N PRO A 134 5.08 18.25 -4.99
CA PRO A 134 5.01 19.22 -3.90
C PRO A 134 5.45 20.60 -4.40
N PRO A 135 4.73 21.68 -4.03
CA PRO A 135 5.14 23.01 -4.40
C PRO A 135 6.48 23.36 -3.74
N ASN A 136 7.32 24.12 -4.43
CA ASN A 136 8.63 24.55 -3.94
C ASN A 136 8.47 25.68 -2.90
N LEU A 137 7.96 25.33 -1.73
CA LEU A 137 7.83 26.20 -0.57
C LEU A 137 8.93 25.83 0.44
N ARG A 138 9.50 26.83 1.14
CA ARG A 138 10.57 26.65 2.15
C ARG A 138 10.11 25.91 3.44
N MET A 139 9.10 25.04 3.35
CA MET A 139 8.44 24.35 4.47
C MET A 139 8.62 22.83 4.37
N SER A 140 9.84 22.38 4.06
CA SER A 140 10.13 21.01 3.61
C SER A 140 9.80 19.94 4.65
N GLY A 141 9.95 20.20 5.95
CA GLY A 141 9.84 19.14 6.98
C GLY A 141 8.48 18.41 7.02
N GLN A 142 7.35 19.13 6.97
CA GLN A 142 6.03 18.51 7.03
C GLN A 142 5.64 17.85 5.71
N THR A 143 5.98 18.48 4.57
CA THR A 143 5.73 17.89 3.26
C THR A 143 6.57 16.64 3.06
N ASP A 144 7.87 16.68 3.40
CA ASP A 144 8.78 15.53 3.28
C ASP A 144 8.29 14.35 4.13
N HIS A 145 7.78 14.62 5.34
CA HIS A 145 7.20 13.59 6.19
C HIS A 145 5.95 12.95 5.58
N LEU A 146 5.03 13.76 5.04
CA LEU A 146 3.87 13.25 4.31
C LEU A 146 4.30 12.39 3.11
N GLN A 147 5.24 12.86 2.31
CA GLN A 147 5.77 12.11 1.17
C GLN A 147 6.35 10.76 1.61
N ALA A 148 7.09 10.73 2.72
CA ALA A 148 7.63 9.50 3.28
C ALA A 148 6.53 8.50 3.68
N LEU A 149 5.47 8.97 4.35
CA LEU A 149 4.34 8.13 4.73
C LEU A 149 3.64 7.52 3.51
N PHE A 150 3.33 8.33 2.49
CA PHE A 150 2.69 7.84 1.27
C PHE A 150 3.59 6.86 0.51
N LYS A 151 4.89 7.11 0.45
CA LYS A 151 5.88 6.17 -0.09
C LYS A 151 5.86 4.83 0.66
N SER A 152 5.93 4.86 1.99
CA SER A 152 5.90 3.64 2.81
C SER A 152 4.60 2.87 2.62
N THR A 153 3.47 3.54 2.41
CA THR A 153 2.20 2.87 2.10
C THR A 153 2.26 2.11 0.77
N ILE A 154 2.85 2.68 -0.29
CA ILE A 154 3.03 1.95 -1.57
C ILE A 154 3.90 0.72 -1.37
N GLU A 155 5.05 0.88 -0.70
CA GLU A 155 5.98 -0.23 -0.45
C GLU A 155 5.30 -1.35 0.34
N LYS A 156 4.43 -1.00 1.30
CA LYS A 156 3.64 -1.97 2.06
C LYS A 156 2.57 -2.64 1.21
N ASN A 157 1.89 -1.90 0.32
CA ASN A 157 0.94 -2.47 -0.62
C ASN A 157 1.61 -3.48 -1.57
N GLU A 158 2.82 -3.18 -2.07
CA GLU A 158 3.60 -4.12 -2.89
C GLU A 158 3.91 -5.41 -2.14
N GLU A 159 4.27 -5.31 -0.85
CA GLU A 159 4.58 -6.47 -0.02
C GLU A 159 3.34 -7.35 0.22
N ILE A 160 2.18 -6.73 0.49
CA ILE A 160 0.90 -7.42 0.65
C ILE A 160 0.49 -8.12 -0.64
N GLU A 161 0.58 -7.45 -1.78
CA GLU A 161 0.27 -8.07 -3.08
C GLU A 161 1.17 -9.25 -3.40
N ALA A 162 2.46 -9.16 -3.08
CA ALA A 162 3.40 -10.27 -3.25
C ALA A 162 3.01 -11.49 -2.40
N GLN A 163 2.49 -11.27 -1.19
CA GLN A 163 2.00 -12.35 -0.31
C GLN A 163 0.65 -12.92 -0.77
N LEU A 164 -0.23 -12.08 -1.34
CA LEU A 164 -1.53 -12.51 -1.84
C LEU A 164 -1.43 -13.28 -3.16
N ARG A 165 -0.47 -12.95 -4.03
CA ARG A 165 -0.37 -13.51 -5.39
C ARG A 165 -0.32 -15.05 -5.45
N PRO A 166 0.45 -15.75 -4.60
CA PRO A 166 0.42 -17.21 -4.57
C PRO A 166 -0.96 -17.76 -4.19
N LYS A 167 -1.65 -17.12 -3.22
CA LYS A 167 -2.99 -17.54 -2.77
C LYS A 167 -4.06 -17.32 -3.85
N LEU A 168 -3.97 -16.21 -4.57
CA LEU A 168 -4.85 -15.91 -5.71
C LEU A 168 -4.64 -16.86 -6.89
N SER A 169 -3.49 -17.53 -6.95
CA SER A 169 -3.16 -18.51 -8.00
C SER A 169 -3.60 -19.93 -7.62
N ASP A 170 -4.04 -20.17 -6.38
CA ASP A 170 -4.58 -21.46 -5.95
C ASP A 170 -5.87 -21.79 -6.72
N ALA A 171 -5.96 -22.98 -7.31
CA ALA A 171 -7.08 -23.35 -8.17
C ALA A 171 -8.43 -23.31 -7.45
N SER A 172 -8.47 -23.70 -6.17
CA SER A 172 -9.71 -23.69 -5.37
C SER A 172 -10.16 -22.28 -5.07
N PHE A 173 -9.22 -21.39 -4.75
CA PHE A 173 -9.52 -20.00 -4.46
C PHE A 173 -9.84 -19.21 -5.74
N LYS A 174 -9.17 -19.53 -6.86
CA LYS A 174 -9.41 -18.93 -8.16
C LYS A 174 -10.84 -19.17 -8.65
N GLU A 175 -11.40 -20.36 -8.43
CA GLU A 175 -12.80 -20.62 -8.76
C GLU A 175 -13.75 -19.77 -7.89
N ARG A 176 -13.44 -19.59 -6.60
CA ARG A 176 -14.20 -18.71 -5.69
C ARG A 176 -14.15 -17.22 -6.07
N MET A 177 -13.10 -16.80 -6.78
CA MET A 177 -12.89 -15.41 -7.21
C MET A 177 -13.32 -15.15 -8.66
N LYS A 178 -13.75 -16.17 -9.41
CA LYS A 178 -13.94 -16.11 -10.87
C LYS A 178 -14.89 -15.02 -11.35
N ASP A 179 -15.95 -14.76 -10.58
CA ASP A 179 -16.98 -13.77 -10.90
C ASP A 179 -16.79 -12.44 -10.15
N LEU A 180 -15.69 -12.30 -9.39
CA LEU A 180 -15.39 -11.08 -8.66
C LEU A 180 -14.49 -10.17 -9.47
N PRO A 181 -14.70 -8.85 -9.40
CA PRO A 181 -13.80 -7.92 -10.05
C PRO A 181 -12.41 -7.98 -9.38
N HIS A 182 -11.38 -7.79 -10.19
CA HIS A 182 -10.00 -7.66 -9.73
C HIS A 182 -9.59 -6.19 -9.75
N LEU A 183 -8.66 -5.81 -8.88
CA LEU A 183 -8.05 -4.49 -8.96
C LEU A 183 -7.42 -4.28 -10.35
N PRO A 184 -7.64 -3.12 -11.01
CA PRO A 184 -7.02 -2.80 -12.29
C PRO A 184 -5.49 -2.87 -12.18
N GLU A 185 -4.84 -3.53 -13.14
CA GLU A 185 -3.38 -3.77 -13.28
C GLU A 185 -2.56 -3.50 -12.01
N GLY A 186 -2.33 -4.52 -11.17
CA GLY A 186 -1.28 -4.49 -10.13
C GLY A 186 -1.59 -3.73 -8.83
N GLY A 187 -2.86 -3.53 -8.49
CA GLY A 187 -3.27 -3.03 -7.17
C GLY A 187 -2.63 -1.70 -6.75
N GLY A 188 -2.44 -1.49 -5.46
CA GLY A 188 -1.78 -0.29 -4.91
C GLY A 188 -0.26 -0.26 -5.04
N GLY A 189 0.35 -1.29 -5.64
CA GLY A 189 1.80 -1.42 -5.80
C GLY A 189 2.38 -0.76 -7.07
N LYS A 190 3.71 -0.84 -7.23
CA LYS A 190 4.48 -0.23 -8.33
C LYS A 190 4.06 -0.58 -9.76
N ASP A 191 3.38 -1.69 -9.96
CA ASP A 191 3.09 -2.18 -11.30
C ASP A 191 1.80 -1.55 -11.84
N SER A 192 0.99 -0.93 -10.97
CA SER A 192 -0.17 -0.14 -11.39
C SER A 192 0.21 1.24 -11.90
N ASP A 193 -0.52 1.73 -12.91
CA ASP A 193 -0.32 3.07 -13.46
C ASP A 193 -0.34 4.16 -12.39
N VAL A 194 -1.24 4.03 -11.42
CA VAL A 194 -1.36 5.00 -10.32
C VAL A 194 -0.24 4.81 -9.32
N GLY A 195 0.16 3.57 -9.02
CA GLY A 195 1.36 3.29 -8.25
C GLY A 195 2.61 3.90 -8.88
N LYS A 196 2.76 3.84 -10.21
CA LYS A 196 3.86 4.48 -10.97
C LYS A 196 3.82 5.99 -10.87
N ILE A 197 2.64 6.62 -11.02
CA ILE A 197 2.46 8.07 -10.88
C ILE A 197 2.89 8.50 -9.47
N ILE A 198 2.29 7.89 -8.44
CA ILE A 198 2.58 8.19 -7.05
C ILE A 198 4.08 7.98 -6.76
N ARG A 199 4.66 6.87 -7.23
CA ARG A 199 6.09 6.56 -7.08
C ARG A 199 6.99 7.57 -7.81
N ALA A 200 6.62 8.05 -8.98
CA ALA A 200 7.38 9.08 -9.70
C ALA A 200 7.47 10.37 -8.88
N HIS A 201 6.44 10.70 -8.11
CA HIS A 201 6.40 11.92 -7.29
C HIS A 201 7.01 11.76 -5.89
N PHE A 202 6.98 10.56 -5.29
CA PHE A 202 7.45 10.34 -3.92
C PHE A 202 8.71 9.49 -3.79
N CYS A 203 9.12 8.78 -4.84
CA CYS A 203 10.24 7.85 -4.81
C CYS A 203 11.33 8.13 -5.85
N ALA A 204 11.12 9.08 -6.77
CA ALA A 204 12.20 9.56 -7.63
C ALA A 204 13.27 10.23 -6.75
N LYS A 205 14.46 9.62 -6.71
CA LYS A 205 15.62 10.16 -6.00
C LYS A 205 15.91 11.56 -6.54
N LYS A 206 16.01 12.55 -5.65
CA LYS A 206 16.83 13.75 -5.89
C LYS A 206 18.30 13.36 -5.87
#